data_AF-F0YVX4-F1
#
_entry.id   AF-F0YVX4-F1
#
_cell.length_a   1.000
_cell.length_b   1.000
_cell.length_c   1.000
_cell.angle_alpha   90.00
_cell.angle_beta   90.00
_cell.angle_gamma   90.00
#
_symmetry.space_group_name_H-M   'P 1'
#
loop_
_entity.id
_entity.type
_entity.pdbx_description
1 polymer ?
#
loop_
_entity_poly.entity_id
_entity_poly.type
_entity_poly.pdbx_seq_one_letter_code
_entity_poly.pdbx_strand_id
1 'polypeptide(L)'
;MGKSDVYMKRWLSNKQRFAKINLIDPGKLDERMCFQTDLQIVFGMLKCRKSKEELLDYVNKNQEYFSNIDEETYNALRVMLRSELSLKEAESKTGGIDMCKALDDLYQDGVNKGIEQGIEQGRNQGIKV
;
A
#
# COMPACT_ATOMS: atom_id res chain seq x y z
N MET A 1 27.39 2.31 -9.78
CA MET A 1 26.42 1.32 -10.31
C MET A 1 26.68 0.00 -9.60
N GLY A 2 25.76 -0.41 -8.73
CA GLY A 2 25.96 -1.55 -7.82
C GLY A 2 25.91 -2.89 -8.55
N LYS A 3 26.59 -3.91 -7.99
CA LYS A 3 26.69 -5.26 -8.55
C LYS A 3 25.32 -5.85 -8.95
N SER A 4 24.24 -5.51 -8.24
CA SER A 4 22.86 -5.92 -8.53
C SER A 4 22.36 -5.52 -9.93
N ASP A 5 22.75 -4.34 -10.44
CA ASP A 5 22.36 -3.85 -11.77
C ASP A 5 23.06 -4.65 -12.90
N VAL A 6 24.27 -5.14 -12.63
CA VAL A 6 25.04 -6.00 -13.55
C VAL A 6 24.44 -7.42 -13.60
N TYR A 7 24.02 -7.97 -12.46
CA TYR A 7 23.36 -9.28 -12.41
C TYR A 7 22.00 -9.26 -13.12
N MET A 8 21.18 -8.24 -12.90
CA MET A 8 19.89 -8.06 -13.60
C MET A 8 20.07 -7.98 -15.12
N LYS A 9 21.01 -7.14 -15.60
CA LYS A 9 21.28 -7.01 -17.05
C LYS A 9 21.80 -8.30 -17.67
N ARG A 10 22.63 -9.06 -16.96
CA ARG A 10 23.13 -10.37 -17.43
C ARG A 10 22.05 -11.46 -17.38
N TRP A 11 21.14 -11.39 -16.41
CA TRP A 11 19.99 -12.27 -16.35
C TRP A 11 19.06 -12.00 -17.53
N LEU A 12 18.70 -10.72 -17.75
CA LEU A 12 17.82 -10.21 -18.81
C LEU A 12 18.35 -10.36 -20.24
N SER A 13 19.67 -10.43 -20.43
CA SER A 13 20.28 -10.52 -21.78
C SER A 13 20.25 -11.91 -22.39
N ASN A 14 19.92 -12.95 -21.63
CA ASN A 14 19.86 -14.32 -22.14
C ASN A 14 18.51 -14.60 -22.80
N LYS A 15 18.38 -14.23 -24.08
CA LYS A 15 17.17 -14.39 -24.92
C LYS A 15 16.56 -15.80 -24.94
N GLN A 16 17.33 -16.85 -24.62
CA GLN A 16 16.86 -18.23 -24.62
C GLN A 16 16.12 -18.62 -23.31
N ARG A 17 16.25 -17.82 -22.25
CA ARG A 17 15.68 -18.11 -20.91
C ARG A 17 14.36 -17.41 -20.61
N PHE A 18 14.04 -16.35 -21.34
CA PHE A 18 12.76 -15.66 -21.18
C PHE A 18 11.72 -16.29 -22.09
N ALA A 19 11.00 -17.26 -21.54
CA ALA A 19 9.62 -17.45 -21.96
C ALA A 19 8.95 -16.08 -21.93
N LYS A 20 8.37 -15.67 -23.07
CA LYS A 20 7.56 -14.47 -23.31
C LYS A 20 7.09 -13.77 -22.02
N ILE A 21 7.79 -12.71 -21.61
CA ILE A 21 7.36 -11.88 -20.46
C ILE A 21 6.17 -11.04 -20.91
N ASN A 22 5.05 -11.15 -20.18
CA ASN A 22 3.90 -10.26 -20.38
C ASN A 22 3.98 -9.12 -19.36
N LEU A 23 4.13 -7.90 -19.86
CA LEU A 23 4.04 -6.70 -19.04
C LEU A 23 2.59 -6.24 -18.99
N ILE A 24 2.11 -5.96 -17.79
CA ILE A 24 0.74 -5.50 -17.55
C ILE A 24 0.82 -4.19 -16.79
N ASP A 25 0.07 -3.18 -17.23
CA ASP A 25 -0.18 -1.94 -16.49
C ASP A 25 -1.48 -2.11 -15.71
N PRO A 26 -1.44 -2.41 -14.40
CA PRO A 26 -2.65 -2.76 -13.67
C PRO A 26 -3.61 -1.57 -13.52
N GLY A 27 -3.11 -0.34 -13.66
CA GLY A 27 -3.95 0.87 -13.65
C GLY A 27 -4.80 1.05 -14.90
N LYS A 28 -4.54 0.29 -15.98
CA LYS A 28 -5.28 0.35 -17.26
C LYS A 28 -6.04 -0.94 -17.58
N LEU A 29 -6.04 -1.91 -16.67
CA LEU A 29 -6.76 -3.17 -16.87
C LEU A 29 -8.28 -2.94 -16.78
N ASP A 30 -9.02 -3.47 -17.76
CA ASP A 30 -10.49 -3.52 -17.75
C ASP A 30 -11.00 -4.33 -16.54
N GLU A 31 -12.24 -4.09 -16.11
CA GLU A 31 -12.88 -4.73 -14.93
C GLU A 31 -13.04 -6.24 -15.07
N ARG A 32 -12.91 -6.77 -16.29
CA ARG A 32 -12.80 -8.20 -16.60
C ARG A 32 -11.42 -8.73 -16.20
N MET A 33 -11.09 -8.60 -14.92
CA MET A 33 -9.89 -9.18 -14.32
C MET A 33 -10.04 -10.70 -14.31
N CYS A 34 -9.19 -11.40 -15.09
CA CYS A 34 -9.07 -12.86 -15.03
C CYS A 34 -8.30 -13.36 -13.79
N PHE A 35 -7.89 -12.44 -12.90
CA PHE A 35 -7.21 -12.78 -11.65
C PHE A 35 -8.27 -13.12 -10.60
N GLN A 36 -8.13 -14.26 -9.95
CA GLN A 36 -9.03 -14.77 -8.91
C GLN A 36 -8.29 -14.96 -7.57
N THR A 37 -7.16 -14.27 -7.40
CA THR A 37 -6.24 -14.40 -6.27
C THR A 37 -5.93 -13.03 -5.67
N ASP A 38 -4.97 -12.95 -4.75
CA ASP A 38 -4.49 -11.72 -4.10
C ASP A 38 -4.16 -10.58 -5.09
N LEU A 39 -3.66 -10.92 -6.28
CA LEU A 39 -3.41 -9.94 -7.34
C LEU A 39 -4.66 -9.17 -7.76
N GLN A 40 -5.83 -9.80 -7.75
CA GLN A 40 -7.10 -9.12 -8.02
C GLN A 40 -7.36 -8.05 -6.97
N ILE A 41 -7.17 -8.39 -5.70
CA ILE A 41 -7.41 -7.47 -4.58
C ILE A 41 -6.42 -6.31 -4.64
N VAL A 42 -5.14 -6.60 -4.83
CA VAL A 42 -4.06 -5.62 -4.97
C VAL A 42 -4.34 -4.65 -6.12
N PHE A 43 -4.72 -5.18 -7.29
CA PHE A 43 -5.01 -4.33 -8.45
C PHE A 43 -6.28 -3.51 -8.29
N GLY A 44 -7.32 -4.05 -7.65
CA GLY A 44 -8.52 -3.29 -7.33
C GLY A 44 -8.21 -2.11 -6.41
N MET A 45 -7.44 -2.33 -5.34
CA MET A 45 -7.00 -1.26 -4.44
C MET A 45 -6.15 -0.21 -5.18
N LEU A 46 -5.28 -0.65 -6.09
CA LEU A 46 -4.44 0.23 -6.89
C LEU A 46 -5.25 1.14 -7.85
N LYS A 47 -6.43 0.69 -8.32
CA LYS A 47 -7.34 1.52 -9.14
C LYS A 47 -7.92 2.67 -8.31
N CYS A 48 -8.32 2.38 -7.07
CA CYS A 48 -8.93 3.35 -6.15
C CYS A 48 -7.92 4.33 -5.51
N ARG A 49 -6.60 4.15 -5.73
CA ARG A 49 -5.54 4.91 -5.03
C ARG A 49 -5.61 6.44 -5.12
N LYS A 50 -6.38 6.99 -6.08
CA LYS A 50 -6.51 8.43 -6.30
C LYS A 50 -7.68 9.07 -5.55
N SER A 51 -8.64 8.28 -5.07
CA SER A 51 -9.77 8.76 -4.27
C SER A 51 -9.71 8.10 -2.91
N LYS A 52 -9.75 8.93 -1.86
CA LYS A 52 -9.79 8.45 -0.49
C LYS A 52 -11.09 7.67 -0.24
N GLU A 53 -12.20 8.16 -0.77
CA GLU A 53 -13.53 7.58 -0.61
C GLU A 53 -13.60 6.20 -1.26
N GLU A 54 -13.14 6.08 -2.50
CA GLU A 54 -13.09 4.79 -3.20
C GLU A 54 -12.17 3.80 -2.51
N LEU A 55 -11.00 4.26 -2.02
CA LEU A 55 -10.06 3.40 -1.31
C LEU A 55 -10.66 2.86 0.00
N LEU A 56 -11.34 3.73 0.77
CA LEU A 56 -12.01 3.35 2.01
C LEU A 56 -13.17 2.39 1.75
N ASP A 57 -14.01 2.68 0.76
CA ASP A 57 -15.11 1.81 0.37
C ASP A 57 -14.60 0.44 -0.09
N TYR A 58 -13.50 0.41 -0.86
CA TYR A 58 -12.88 -0.84 -1.31
C TYR A 58 -12.31 -1.67 -0.16
N VAL A 59 -11.61 -1.04 0.79
CA VAL A 59 -11.08 -1.73 1.98
C VAL A 59 -12.22 -2.30 2.82
N ASN A 60 -13.27 -1.49 3.06
CA ASN A 60 -14.44 -1.92 3.83
C ASN A 60 -15.19 -3.08 3.16
N LYS A 61 -15.38 -3.05 1.84
CA LYS A 61 -16.01 -4.13 1.08
C LYS A 61 -15.22 -5.44 1.14
N ASN A 62 -13.91 -5.37 1.31
CA ASN A 62 -13.02 -6.53 1.39
C ASN A 62 -12.39 -6.68 2.79
N GLN A 63 -13.10 -6.26 3.84
CA GLN A 63 -12.55 -6.18 5.19
C GLN A 63 -12.04 -7.53 5.70
N GLU A 64 -12.75 -8.63 5.44
CA GLU A 64 -12.33 -9.98 5.85
C GLU A 64 -10.94 -10.34 5.31
N TYR A 65 -10.67 -9.97 4.06
CA TYR A 65 -9.36 -10.14 3.44
C TYR A 65 -8.31 -9.24 4.09
N PHE A 66 -8.60 -7.95 4.21
CA PHE A 66 -7.65 -6.96 4.72
C PHE A 66 -7.36 -7.08 6.22
N SER A 67 -8.22 -7.77 6.99
CA SER A 67 -7.98 -8.03 8.41
C SER A 67 -6.88 -9.07 8.68
N ASN A 68 -6.46 -9.84 7.67
CA ASN A 68 -5.38 -10.82 7.82
C ASN A 68 -4.75 -11.15 6.46
N ILE A 69 -3.82 -10.30 6.00
CA ILE A 69 -3.03 -10.54 4.79
C ILE A 69 -1.65 -11.09 5.12
N ASP A 70 -1.05 -11.83 4.19
CA ASP A 70 0.33 -12.28 4.33
C ASP A 70 1.33 -11.13 4.10
N GLU A 71 2.57 -11.36 4.52
CA GLU A 71 3.66 -10.37 4.44
C GLU A 71 4.00 -9.97 2.99
N GLU A 72 3.95 -10.90 2.04
CA GLU A 72 4.27 -10.61 0.64
C GLU A 72 3.21 -9.69 0.03
N THR A 73 1.93 -9.99 0.26
CA THR A 73 0.81 -9.16 -0.16
C THR A 73 0.85 -7.78 0.49
N TYR A 74 1.12 -7.70 1.80
CA TYR A 74 1.26 -6.42 2.50
C TYR A 74 2.37 -5.56 1.88
N ASN A 75 3.54 -6.15 1.64
CA ASN A 75 4.66 -5.45 1.03
C ASN A 75 4.34 -4.98 -0.41
N ALA A 76 3.67 -5.82 -1.19
CA ALA A 76 3.23 -5.45 -2.53
C ALA A 76 2.27 -4.24 -2.50
N LEU A 77 1.27 -4.26 -1.63
CA LEU A 77 0.33 -3.15 -1.44
C LEU A 77 1.03 -1.86 -1.02
N ARG A 78 1.92 -1.94 -0.03
CA ARG A 78 2.67 -0.80 0.50
C ARG A 78 3.52 -0.10 -0.56
N VAL A 79 4.21 -0.87 -1.41
CA VAL A 79 5.00 -0.33 -2.53
C VAL A 79 4.09 0.22 -3.63
N MET A 80 3.04 -0.52 -3.99
CA MET A 80 2.13 -0.12 -5.07
C MET A 80 1.36 1.16 -4.77
N LEU A 81 1.03 1.39 -3.49
CA LEU A 81 0.36 2.60 -3.01
C LEU A 81 1.32 3.74 -2.71
N ARG A 82 2.64 3.53 -2.81
CA ARG A 82 3.68 4.49 -2.42
C ARG A 82 3.54 4.95 -0.97
N SER A 83 3.16 4.01 -0.09
CA SER A 83 2.91 4.24 1.33
C SER A 83 4.00 3.64 2.21
N GLU A 84 5.19 3.41 1.64
CA GLU A 84 6.29 2.71 2.29
C GLU A 84 6.68 3.36 3.61
N LEU A 85 6.66 4.68 3.71
CA LEU A 85 7.11 5.37 4.92
C LEU A 85 5.99 5.66 5.91
N SER A 86 4.73 5.50 5.51
CA SER A 86 3.57 5.93 6.32
C SER A 86 2.81 4.77 6.92
N LEU A 87 2.67 3.66 6.19
CA LEU A 87 1.88 2.53 6.66
C LEU A 87 2.72 1.60 7.52
N LYS A 88 2.34 1.46 8.79
CA LYS A 88 2.99 0.61 9.78
C LYS A 88 2.27 -0.73 9.84
N GLU A 89 3.05 -1.80 10.03
CA GLU A 89 2.48 -3.13 10.22
C GLU A 89 1.71 -3.21 11.53
N ALA A 90 0.57 -3.89 11.49
CA ALA A 90 -0.21 -4.23 12.67
C ALA A 90 -0.46 -5.74 12.66
N GLU A 91 -0.04 -6.45 13.70
CA GLU A 91 -0.26 -7.89 13.78
C GLU A 91 -1.76 -8.22 13.91
N SER A 92 -2.21 -9.18 13.10
CA SER A 92 -3.53 -9.79 13.22
C SER A 92 -3.55 -10.84 14.34
N LYS A 93 -4.76 -11.28 14.73
CA LYS A 93 -4.94 -12.34 15.73
C LYS A 93 -4.48 -13.73 15.26
N THR A 94 -4.27 -13.91 13.96
CA THR A 94 -4.00 -15.20 13.31
C THR A 94 -2.60 -15.29 12.70
N GLY A 95 -1.73 -14.30 12.96
CA GLY A 95 -0.32 -14.32 12.56
C GLY A 95 -0.01 -13.68 11.20
N GLY A 96 -1.00 -13.18 10.45
CA GLY A 96 -0.78 -12.26 9.33
C GLY A 96 -0.85 -10.79 9.79
N ILE A 97 -0.96 -9.88 8.83
CA ILE A 97 -1.00 -8.44 9.05
C ILE A 97 -2.44 -7.94 8.91
N ASP A 98 -2.90 -7.18 9.90
CA ASP A 98 -4.19 -6.50 9.90
C ASP A 98 -4.04 -5.11 9.25
N MET A 99 -4.31 -5.06 7.94
CA MET A 99 -4.24 -3.84 7.14
C MET A 99 -5.29 -2.81 7.56
N CYS A 100 -6.47 -3.26 8.00
CA CYS A 100 -7.53 -2.38 8.48
C CYS A 100 -7.03 -1.60 9.71
N LYS A 101 -6.44 -2.32 10.66
CA LYS A 101 -5.82 -1.71 11.84
C LYS A 101 -4.66 -0.78 11.48
N ALA A 102 -3.81 -1.17 10.53
CA ALA A 102 -2.71 -0.32 10.06
C ALA A 102 -3.21 1.02 9.47
N LEU A 103 -4.32 1.00 8.74
CA LEU A 103 -4.96 2.21 8.19
C LEU A 103 -5.60 3.07 9.27
N ASP A 104 -6.26 2.45 10.25
CA ASP A 104 -6.85 3.15 11.40
C ASP A 104 -5.76 3.83 12.25
N ASP A 105 -4.66 3.13 12.54
CA ASP A 105 -3.53 3.67 13.29
C ASP A 105 -2.88 4.85 12.53
N LEU A 106 -2.74 4.75 11.20
CA LEU A 106 -2.25 5.84 10.37
C LEU A 106 -3.18 7.08 10.43
N TYR A 107 -4.49 6.87 10.44
CA TYR A 107 -5.45 7.95 10.60
C TYR A 107 -5.33 8.62 11.97
N GLN A 108 -5.28 7.84 13.04
CA GLN A 108 -5.14 8.37 14.41
C GLN A 108 -3.83 9.12 14.62
N ASP A 109 -2.72 8.61 14.08
CA ASP A 109 -1.42 9.31 14.08
C ASP A 109 -1.54 10.69 13.41
N GLY A 110 -2.30 10.79 12.33
CA GLY A 110 -2.58 12.07 11.65
C GLY A 110 -3.41 13.03 12.50
N VAL A 111 -4.46 12.53 13.16
CA VAL A 111 -5.33 13.32 14.05
C VAL A 111 -4.53 13.86 15.24
N ASN A 112 -3.76 13.00 15.91
CA ASN A 112 -2.96 13.37 17.07
C ASN A 112 -1.94 14.46 16.74
N LYS A 113 -1.21 14.31 15.62
CA LYS A 113 -0.28 15.35 15.13
C LYS A 113 -0.98 16.68 14.85
N GLY A 114 -2.20 16.64 14.30
CA GLY A 114 -3.00 17.84 14.06
C GLY A 114 -3.37 18.57 15.35
N ILE A 115 -3.77 17.83 16.38
CA ILE A 115 -4.10 18.39 17.70
C ILE A 115 -2.85 19.02 18.35
N GLU A 116 -1.72 18.32 18.34
CA GLU A 116 -0.45 18.82 18.89
C GLU A 116 -0.03 20.13 18.22
N GLN A 117 -0.06 20.17 16.89
CA GLN A 117 0.25 21.39 16.12
C GLN A 117 -0.72 22.53 16.46
N GLY A 118 -2.01 22.23 16.63
CA GLY A 118 -3.01 23.23 17.02
C GLY A 118 -2.73 23.83 18.41
N ILE A 119 -2.38 23.00 19.38
CA ILE A 119 -2.01 23.44 20.73
C ILE A 119 -0.75 24.31 20.68
N GLU A 120 0.28 23.88 19.94
CA GLU A 120 1.53 24.63 19.80
C GLU A 120 1.31 25.99 19.14
N GLN A 121 0.54 26.04 18.05
CA GLN A 121 0.16 27.30 17.40
C GLN A 121 -0.61 28.22 18.34
N GLY A 122 -1.56 27.68 19.12
CA GLY A 122 -2.30 28.43 20.13
C GLY A 122 -1.38 29.04 21.20
N ARG A 123 -0.40 28.26 21.71
CA ARG A 123 0.60 28.77 22.67
C ARG A 123 1.45 29.88 22.05
N ASN A 124 1.94 29.69 20.83
CA ASN A 124 2.77 30.68 20.14
C ASN A 124 2.03 31.98 19.84
N GLN A 125 0.72 31.91 19.55
CA GLN A 125 -0.13 33.09 19.34
C GLN A 125 -0.45 33.79 20.67
N GLY A 126 -0.71 33.04 21.74
CA GLY A 126 -0.96 33.58 23.08
C GLY A 126 0.28 34.20 23.76
N ILE A 127 1.49 33.77 23.40
CA ILE A 127 2.77 34.33 23.89
C ILE A 127 3.13 35.65 23.17
N LYS A 128 2.52 35.94 22.02
CA LYS A 128 2.72 37.20 21.26
C LYS A 128 1.86 38.38 21.75
N VAL A 129 1.26 38.27 22.93
CA VAL A 129 0.42 39.31 23.57
C VAL A 129 1.16 39.89 24.76
#